data_AF-A0A9E4Q5Z1-F1
#
_entry.id   AF-A0A9E4Q5Z1-F1
#
_cell.length_a   1.000
_cell.length_b   1.000
_cell.length_c   1.000
_cell.angle_alpha   90.00
_cell.angle_beta   90.00
_cell.angle_gamma   90.00
#
_symmetry.space_group_name_H-M   'P 1'
#
loop_
_entity.id
_entity.type
_entity.pdbx_description
1 polymer ?
#
loop_
_entity_poly.entity_id
_entity_poly.type
_entity_poly.pdbx_seq_one_letter_code
_entity_poly.pdbx_strand_id
1 'polypeptide(L)' 'MSDSFILDYIALVFTASCGVFQIAAARNGLHGLMVIQRRRWCMLLGMALLAGAFSWFFLSEPRNVPDTGQGLTG' A
#
# COMPACT_ATOMS: atom_id res chain seq x y z
N MET A 1 12.07 18.15 -1.60
CA MET A 1 11.27 17.13 -0.89
C MET A 1 11.46 17.38 0.59
N SER A 2 10.38 17.53 1.35
CA SER A 2 10.46 17.58 2.80
C SER A 2 10.83 16.19 3.34
N ASP A 3 11.50 16.14 4.49
CA ASP A 3 11.87 14.86 5.13
C ASP A 3 10.63 14.00 5.44
N SER A 4 9.47 14.63 5.69
CA SER A 4 8.19 13.95 5.88
C SER A 4 7.75 13.14 4.65
N PHE A 5 7.96 13.66 3.44
CA PHE A 5 7.52 12.99 2.21
C PHE A 5 8.24 11.66 2.01
N ILE A 6 9.57 11.63 2.25
CA ILE A 6 10.38 10.42 2.06
C ILE A 6 9.93 9.34 3.04
N LEU A 7 9.72 9.69 4.30
CA LEU A 7 9.27 8.76 5.32
C LEU A 7 7.86 8.23 5.02
N ASP A 8 6.95 9.10 4.59
CA ASP A 8 5.58 8.71 4.24
C ASP A 8 5.54 7.83 2.98
N TYR A 9 6.44 8.06 2.03
CA TYR A 9 6.57 7.22 0.85
C TYR A 9 7.14 5.84 1.19
N ILE A 10 8.16 5.77 2.05
CA ILE A 10 8.69 4.50 2.56
C ILE A 10 7.59 3.74 3.32
N ALA A 11 6.83 4.43 4.16
CA ALA A 11 5.70 3.84 4.88
C ALA A 11 4.64 3.29 3.92
N LEU A 12 4.25 4.06 2.90
CA LEU A 12 3.35 3.60 1.83
C LEU A 12 3.86 2.30 1.20
N VAL A 13 5.10 2.29 0.70
CA VAL A 13 5.66 1.15 -0.03
C VAL A 13 5.75 -0.07 0.88
N PHE A 14 6.23 0.11 2.11
CA PHE A 14 6.35 -0.98 3.08
C PHE A 14 4.98 -1.58 3.41
N THR A 15 4.01 -0.75 3.81
CA THR A 15 2.67 -1.21 4.21
C THR A 15 1.92 -1.84 3.04
N ALA A 16 1.99 -1.25 1.84
CA ALA A 16 1.37 -1.80 0.64
C ALA A 16 2.01 -3.15 0.26
N SER A 17 3.35 -3.27 0.35
CA SER A 17 4.06 -4.52 0.09
C SER A 17 3.66 -5.62 1.06
N CYS A 18 3.55 -5.31 2.36
CA CYS A 18 3.00 -6.23 3.35
C CYS A 18 1.59 -6.69 2.95
N GLY A 19 0.72 -5.76 2.52
CA GLY A 19 -0.62 -6.07 2.03
C GLY A 19 -0.63 -7.06 0.86
N VAL A 20 0.19 -6.80 -0.16
CA VAL A 20 0.36 -7.68 -1.33
C VAL A 20 0.86 -9.07 -0.90
N PHE A 21 1.86 -9.15 -0.01
CA PHE A 21 2.37 -10.43 0.48
C PHE A 21 1.31 -11.20 1.26
N GLN A 22 0.47 -10.54 2.08
CA GLN A 22 -0.62 -11.23 2.78
C GLN A 22 -1.67 -11.78 1.80
N ILE A 23 -2.04 -11.03 0.75
CA ILE A 23 -2.96 -11.51 -0.29
C ILE A 23 -2.34 -12.70 -1.03
N ALA A 24 -1.08 -12.59 -1.46
CA ALA A 24 -0.37 -13.65 -2.17
C ALA A 24 -0.24 -14.91 -1.31
N ALA A 25 0.11 -14.77 -0.03
CA ALA A 25 0.22 -15.87 0.91
C ALA A 25 -1.14 -16.56 1.11
N ALA A 26 -2.21 -15.79 1.32
CA ALA A 26 -3.56 -16.33 1.52
C ALA A 26 -4.11 -17.04 0.28
N ARG A 27 -3.84 -16.51 -0.92
CA ARG A 27 -4.27 -17.10 -2.20
C ARG A 27 -3.57 -18.43 -2.48
N ASN A 28 -2.27 -18.52 -2.17
CA ASN A 28 -1.46 -19.72 -2.44
C ASN A 28 -1.37 -20.69 -1.25
N GLY A 29 -1.97 -20.36 -0.10
CA GLY A 29 -1.90 -21.22 1.09
C GLY A 29 -0.52 -21.28 1.74
N LEU A 30 0.27 -20.21 1.65
CA LEU A 30 1.60 -20.11 2.25
C LEU A 30 1.49 -19.82 3.75
N HIS A 31 1.12 -20.84 4.53
CA HIS A 31 0.82 -20.73 5.97
C HIS A 31 1.92 -20.08 6.82
N GLY A 32 3.20 -20.29 6.47
CA GLY A 32 4.33 -19.66 7.17
C GLY A 32 4.47 -18.15 6.94
N LEU A 33 3.82 -17.61 5.90
CA LEU A 33 3.87 -16.19 5.53
C LEU A 33 2.58 -15.44 5.90
N MET A 34 1.51 -16.17 6.23
CA MET A 34 0.25 -15.58 6.66
C MET A 34 0.34 -15.11 8.12
N VAL A 35 0.08 -13.83 8.34
CA VAL A 35 -0.07 -13.27 9.70
C VAL A 35 -1.28 -13.90 10.40
N ILE A 36 -2.37 -14.12 9.66
CA ILE A 36 -3.57 -14.79 10.15
C ILE A 36 -3.76 -16.10 9.40
N GLN A 37 -3.77 -17.24 10.11
CA GLN A 37 -3.85 -18.56 9.48
C GLN A 37 -5.15 -18.83 8.71
N ARG A 38 -6.20 -18.04 8.96
CA ARG A 38 -7.46 -18.10 8.21
C ARG A 38 -7.34 -17.28 6.93
N ARG A 39 -7.28 -17.96 5.77
CA ARG A 39 -7.13 -17.36 4.43
C ARG A 39 -8.02 -16.14 4.18
N ARG A 40 -9.32 -16.22 4.53
CA ARG A 40 -10.26 -15.09 4.34
C ARG A 40 -9.85 -13.85 5.11
N TRP A 41 -9.49 -14.01 6.39
CA TRP A 41 -9.06 -12.90 7.24
C TRP A 41 -7.69 -12.35 6.80
N CYS A 42 -6.79 -13.22 6.35
CA CYS A 42 -5.50 -12.80 5.79
C CYS A 42 -5.66 -11.99 4.49
N MET A 43 -6.59 -12.40 3.60
CA MET A 43 -6.94 -11.62 2.41
C MET A 43 -7.53 -10.25 2.77
N LEU A 44 -8.47 -10.21 3.71
CA LEU A 44 -9.06 -8.95 4.18
C LEU A 44 -8.02 -8.02 4.79
N LEU A 45 -7.11 -8.55 5.61
CA LEU A 45 -5.99 -7.80 6.15
C LEU A 45 -5.12 -7.21 5.04
N GLY A 46 -4.74 -8.03 4.05
CA GLY A 46 -3.92 -7.56 2.95
C GLY A 46 -4.60 -6.48 2.10
N MET A 47 -5.89 -6.63 1.81
CA MET A 47 -6.70 -5.61 1.12
C MET A 47 -6.81 -4.32 1.94
N ALA A 48 -7.02 -4.43 3.25
CA ALA A 48 -7.11 -3.28 4.15
C ALA A 48 -5.77 -2.52 4.23
N LEU A 49 -4.65 -3.24 4.31
CA LEU A 49 -3.31 -2.63 4.31
C LEU A 49 -3.06 -1.87 2.99
N LEU A 50 -3.40 -2.48 1.86
CA LEU A 50 -3.18 -1.88 0.54
C LEU A 50 -4.08 -0.65 0.33
N ALA A 51 -5.39 -0.80 0.51
CA ALA A 51 -6.32 0.31 0.36
C ALA A 51 -6.07 1.42 1.38
N GLY A 52 -5.78 1.06 2.64
CA GLY A 52 -5.49 1.99 3.71
C GLY A 52 -4.21 2.78 3.47
N ALA A 53 -3.12 2.13 3.05
CA ALA A 53 -1.86 2.82 2.78
C ALA A 53 -1.99 3.82 1.62
N PHE A 54 -2.59 3.41 0.51
CA PHE A 54 -2.84 4.32 -0.63
C PHE A 54 -3.76 5.47 -0.25
N SER A 55 -4.86 5.16 0.46
CA SER A 55 -5.81 6.20 0.89
C SER A 55 -5.12 7.20 1.81
N TRP A 56 -4.39 6.74 2.83
CA TRP A 56 -3.62 7.61 3.73
C TRP A 56 -2.64 8.48 2.95
N PHE A 57 -1.80 7.88 2.09
CA PHE A 57 -0.75 8.62 1.40
C PHE A 57 -1.29 9.72 0.49
N PHE A 58 -2.36 9.46 -0.27
CA PHE A 58 -2.88 10.41 -1.26
C PHE A 58 -3.98 11.34 -0.74
N LEU A 59 -4.74 10.96 0.29
CA LEU A 59 -5.78 11.83 0.84
C LEU A 59 -5.26 12.76 1.94
N SER A 60 -4.13 12.44 2.58
CA SER A 60 -3.60 13.27 3.68
C SER A 60 -2.91 14.55 3.21
N GLU A 61 -2.36 14.55 1.99
CA GLU A 61 -1.64 15.69 1.41
C GLU A 61 -1.85 15.74 -0.11
N PRO A 62 -1.79 16.94 -0.74
CA PRO A 62 -1.92 17.11 -2.19
C PRO A 62 -0.64 16.63 -2.91
N ARG A 63 -0.46 15.31 -2.99
CA ARG A 63 0.73 14.67 -3.58
C ARG A 63 0.60 14.32 -5.05
N ASN A 64 -0.58 14.51 -5.64
CA ASN A 64 -0.80 14.29 -7.06
C ASN A 64 -0.10 15.39 -7.88
N VAL A 65 0.63 14.98 -8.91
CA VAL A 65 1.25 15.91 -9.85
C VAL A 65 0.17 16.43 -10.81
N PRO A 66 0.00 17.75 -10.98
CA PRO A 66 -1.00 18.30 -11.87
C PRO A 66 -0.61 18.13 -13.36
N ASP A 67 -1.61 17.81 -14.18
CA ASP A 67 -1.48 17.62 -15.63
C ASP A 67 -1.10 18.90 -16.38
N THR A 68 -1.29 20.08 -15.76
CA THR A 68 -1.07 21.39 -16.42
C THR A 68 0.34 21.96 -16.22
N GLY A 69 1.24 21.26 -15.51
CA GLY A 69 2.55 21.82 -15.15
C GLY A 69 3.75 20.87 -15.29
N GLN A 70 3.63 19.62 -14.81
CA GLN A 70 4.75 18.67 -14.72
C GLN A 70 4.35 17.24 -15.15
N GLY A 71 3.06 16.94 -15.32
CA GLY A 71 2.57 15.63 -15.72
C GLY A 71 2.40 15.54 -17.23
N LEU A 72 3.12 14.60 -17.88
CA LEU A 72 3.00 14.21 -19.29
C LEU A 72 2.76 15.39 -20.24
N THR A 73 3.84 16.00 -20.75
CA THR A 73 3.73 16.79 -21.99
C THR A 73 3.09 15.91 -23.06
N GLY A 74 1.85 16.23 -23.45
CA GLY A 74 1.36 15.85 -24.77
C GLY A 74 2.26 16.41 -25.85
#